data_AF-A0A537P3R6-F1
#
_entry.id   AF-A0A537P3R6-F1
#
_cell.length_a   1.000
_cell.length_b   1.000
_cell.length_c   1.000
_cell.angle_alpha   90.00
_cell.angle_beta   90.00
_cell.angle_gamma   90.00
#
_symmetry.space_group_name_H-M   'P 1'
#
loop_
_entity.id
_entity.type
_entity.pdbx_description
1 polymer ?
#
loop_
_entity_poly.entity_id
_entity_poly.type
_entity_poly.pdbx_seq_one_letter_code
_entity_poly.pdbx_strand_id
1 'polypeptide(L)' 'MDPFLVDWLNLLLRWGHMIAGIAWIGTSFYFVALDFSLKNHAGLPAEVAGEAWEVHGGGFYHVRKYLSAPEKLPE' A
#
# COMPACT_ATOMS: atom_id res chain seq x y z
N MET A 1 4.98 15.76 36.53
CA MET A 1 5.19 15.95 35.07
C MET A 1 4.84 17.38 34.76
N ASP A 2 5.67 18.09 33.99
CA ASP A 2 5.39 19.46 33.56
C ASP A 2 4.11 19.47 32.68
N PRO A 3 3.06 20.24 33.02
CA PRO A 3 1.82 20.31 32.24
C PRO A 3 2.04 20.58 30.75
N PHE A 4 2.99 21.46 30.42
CA PHE A 4 3.32 21.78 29.03
C PHE A 4 3.75 20.53 28.24
N LEU A 5 4.62 19.72 28.84
CA LEU A 5 5.15 18.50 28.22
C LEU A 5 4.06 17.43 28.03
N VAL A 6 3.13 17.33 29.00
CA VAL A 6 1.98 16.41 28.92
C VAL A 6 1.01 16.81 27.81
N ASP A 7 0.72 18.11 27.66
CA ASP A 7 -0.19 18.62 26.62
C ASP A 7 0.37 18.38 25.21
N TRP A 8 1.67 18.62 25.01
CA TRP A 8 2.33 18.32 23.74
C TRP A 8 2.34 16.83 23.42
N LEU A 9 2.60 15.97 24.40
CA LEU A 9 2.56 14.53 24.21
C LEU A 9 1.13 14.07 23.83
N ASN A 10 0.11 14.62 24.49
CA ASN A 10 -1.29 14.33 24.18
C ASN A 10 -1.61 14.71 22.72
N LEU A 11 -1.18 15.91 22.30
CA LEU A 11 -1.37 16.39 20.95
C LEU A 11 -0.70 15.46 19.94
N LEU A 12 0.58 15.13 20.13
CA LEU A 12 1.35 14.27 19.23
C LEU A 12 0.74 12.87 19.12
N LEU A 13 0.32 12.27 20.24
CA LEU A 13 -0.30 10.95 20.23
C LEU A 13 -1.63 10.95 19.48
N ARG A 14 -2.46 11.97 19.66
CA ARG A 14 -3.76 12.08 18.97
C ARG A 14 -3.58 12.28 17.46
N TRP A 15 -2.68 13.18 17.07
CA TRP A 15 -2.36 13.41 15.65
C TRP A 15 -1.70 12.19 15.02
N GLY A 16 -0.72 11.59 15.69
CA GLY A 16 -0.05 10.38 15.24
C GLY A 16 -1.04 9.23 15.04
N HIS A 17 -1.95 9.02 15.99
CA HIS A 17 -3.02 8.03 15.87
C HIS A 17 -3.94 8.30 14.68
N MET A 18 -4.38 9.55 14.49
CA MET A 18 -5.25 9.91 13.37
C MET A 18 -4.57 9.70 12.02
N ILE A 19 -3.31 10.16 11.86
CA ILE A 19 -2.54 9.99 10.62
C ILE A 19 -2.31 8.50 10.34
N ALA A 20 -1.91 7.72 11.36
CA ALA A 20 -1.73 6.29 11.23
C ALA A 20 -3.04 5.59 10.84
N GLY A 21 -4.18 6.00 11.41
CA GLY A 21 -5.50 5.49 11.04
C GLY A 21 -5.88 5.80 9.59
N ILE A 22 -5.66 7.04 9.13
CA ILE A 22 -5.92 7.43 7.73
C ILE A 22 -5.02 6.64 6.78
N ALA A 23 -3.72 6.54 7.08
CA ALA A 23 -2.78 5.78 6.26
C ALA A 23 -3.17 4.30 6.21
N TRP A 24 -3.46 3.68 7.35
CA TRP A 24 -3.88 2.27 7.43
C TRP A 24 -5.13 1.99 6.60
N ILE A 25 -6.18 2.79 6.79
CA ILE A 25 -7.46 2.60 6.10
C ILE A 25 -7.29 2.88 4.60
N GLY A 26 -6.62 3.98 4.24
CA GLY A 26 -6.38 4.35 2.86
C GLY A 26 -5.58 3.29 2.11
N THR A 27 -4.48 2.80 2.69
CA THR A 27 -3.67 1.72 2.10
C THR A 27 -4.47 0.41 1.99
N SER A 28 -5.32 0.10 2.97
CA SER A 28 -6.19 -1.08 2.90
C SER A 28 -7.16 -1.00 1.72
N PHE A 29 -7.83 0.14 1.53
CA PHE A 29 -8.73 0.33 0.38
C PHE A 29 -7.98 0.34 -0.95
N TYR A 30 -6.78 0.91 -1.00
CA TYR A 30 -5.93 0.85 -2.18
C TYR A 30 -5.64 -0.60 -2.58
N PHE A 31 -5.19 -1.45 -1.64
CA PHE A 31 -4.90 -2.86 -1.97
C PHE A 31 -6.14 -3.66 -2.34
N VAL A 32 -7.29 -3.39 -1.73
CA VAL A 32 -8.57 -4.00 -2.15
C VAL A 32 -8.93 -3.61 -3.58
N ALA A 33 -8.81 -2.32 -3.92
CA ALA A 33 -9.08 -1.83 -5.27
C ALA A 33 -8.07 -2.40 -6.30
N LEU A 34 -6.79 -2.44 -5.93
CA LEU A 34 -5.72 -3.04 -6.74
C LEU A 34 -6.05 -4.52 -7.02
N ASP A 35 -6.38 -5.30 -5.99
CA ASP A 35 -6.73 -6.71 -6.13
C ASP A 35 -7.91 -6.95 -7.08
N PHE A 36 -8.92 -6.09 -7.05
CA PHE A 36 -10.04 -6.15 -8.00
C PHE A 36 -9.69 -5.71 -9.42
N SER A 37 -8.64 -4.92 -9.59
CA SER A 37 -8.18 -4.42 -10.90
C SER A 37 -7.23 -5.37 -11.62
N LEU A 38 -6.68 -6.36 -10.92
CA LEU A 38 -5.77 -7.35 -11.49
C LEU A 38 -6.43 -8.12 -12.63
N LYS A 39 -5.74 -8.19 -13.76
CA LYS A 39 -6.16 -8.99 -14.92
C LYS A 39 -5.23 -10.17 -15.10
N ASN A 40 -5.82 -11.34 -15.33
CA ASN A 40 -5.10 -12.53 -15.73
C ASN A 40 -5.34 -12.80 -17.22
N HIS A 41 -4.29 -13.12 -17.97
CA HIS A 41 -4.36 -13.44 -19.40
C HIS A 41 -3.27 -14.42 -19.81
N ALA A 42 -3.44 -15.05 -20.97
CA ALA A 42 -2.41 -15.90 -21.56
C ALA A 42 -1.12 -15.09 -21.79
N GLY A 43 0.03 -15.64 -21.37
CA GLY A 43 1.35 -15.02 -21.50
C GLY A 43 1.92 -14.41 -20.22
N LEU A 44 1.17 -14.39 -19.11
CA LEU A 44 1.75 -14.06 -17.81
C LEU A 44 2.73 -15.14 -17.33
N PRO A 45 3.79 -14.77 -16.58
CA PRO A 45 4.63 -15.75 -15.90
C PRO A 45 3.79 -16.64 -14.98
N ALA A 46 4.13 -17.93 -14.88
CA ALA A 46 3.35 -18.90 -14.11
C ALA A 46 3.16 -18.53 -12.62
N GLU A 47 4.10 -17.76 -12.07
CA GLU A 47 4.11 -17.32 -10.67
C GLU A 47 3.22 -16.09 -10.41
N VAL A 48 2.78 -15.40 -11.46
CA VAL A 48 2.00 -14.16 -11.39
C VAL A 48 0.52 -14.48 -11.44
N ALA A 49 -0.22 -14.13 -10.38
CA ALA A 49 -1.67 -14.32 -10.34
C ALA A 49 -2.43 -13.33 -11.22
N GLY A 50 -1.87 -12.14 -11.42
CA GLY A 50 -2.43 -11.10 -12.29
C GLY A 50 -1.56 -9.85 -12.29
N GLU A 51 -1.87 -8.96 -13.22
CA GLU A 51 -1.21 -7.66 -13.34
C GLU A 51 -2.19 -6.50 -13.49
N ALA A 52 -1.76 -5.32 -13.07
CA ALA A 52 -2.49 -4.07 -13.20
C ALA A 52 -1.56 -2.96 -13.71
N TRP A 53 -2.16 -2.03 -14.44
CA TRP A 53 -1.50 -0.80 -14.88
C TRP A 53 -2.14 0.37 -14.14
N GLU A 54 -1.33 1.12 -13.41
CA GLU A 54 -1.78 2.28 -12.65
C GLU A 54 -1.16 3.55 -13.23
N VAL A 55 -1.90 4.65 -13.20
CA VAL A 55 -1.42 5.97 -13.64
C VAL A 55 -1.33 6.90 -12.44
N HIS A 56 -0.16 7.51 -12.24
CA HIS A 56 0.02 8.51 -11.20
C HIS A 56 1.14 9.49 -11.57
N GLY A 57 0.92 10.78 -11.34
CA GLY A 57 1.91 11.83 -11.63
C GLY A 57 2.32 11.95 -13.11
N GLY A 58 1.47 11.51 -14.03
CA GLY A 58 1.76 11.48 -15.47
C GLY A 58 2.60 10.28 -15.94
N GLY A 59 2.98 9.38 -15.02
CA GLY A 59 3.67 8.12 -15.32
C GLY A 59 2.75 6.90 -15.20
N PHE A 60 3.26 5.75 -15.64
CA PHE A 60 2.58 4.46 -15.57
C PHE A 60 3.37 3.50 -14.68
N TYR A 61 2.69 2.86 -13.74
CA TYR A 61 3.20 1.76 -12.94
C TYR A 61 2.64 0.46 -13.48
N HIS A 62 3.51 -0.54 -13.59
CA HIS A 62 3.12 -1.91 -13.94
C HIS A 62 3.31 -2.79 -12.72
N VAL A 63 2.20 -3.26 -12.16
CA VAL A 63 2.18 -4.03 -10.92
C VAL A 63 1.84 -5.47 -11.23
N ARG A 64 2.61 -6.41 -10.67
CA ARG A 64 2.36 -7.85 -10.75
C ARG A 64 2.21 -8.42 -9.36
N LYS A 65 1.11 -9.14 -9.11
CA LYS A 65 0.88 -9.82 -7.84
C LYS A 65 1.37 -11.27 -7.94
N TYR A 66 2.35 -11.59 -7.09
CA TYR A 66 2.82 -12.95 -6.88
C TYR A 66 2.15 -13.52 -5.62
N LEU A 67 1.65 -14.75 -5.67
CA LEU A 67 1.04 -15.41 -4.50
C LEU A 67 2.08 -15.96 -3.53
N SER A 68 3.31 -16.13 -4.01
CA SER A 68 4.48 -16.57 -3.25
C SER A 68 5.68 -15.75 -3.70
N ALA A 69 6.73 -15.70 -2.88
CA ALA A 69 7.97 -15.04 -3.28
C ALA A 69 8.51 -15.68 -4.58
N PRO A 70 8.89 -14.88 -5.59
CA PRO A 70 9.54 -15.39 -6.80
C PRO A 70 10.96 -15.88 -6.49
N GLU A 71 11.53 -16.72 -7.36
CA GLU A 71 12.90 -17.23 -7.19
C GLU A 71 13.96 -16.11 -7.15
N LYS A 72 13.69 -15.00 -7.83
CA LYS A 72 14.55 -13.81 -7.86
C LYS A 72 13.72 -12.57 -7.56
N LEU A 73 14.06 -11.89 -6.47
CA LEU A 73 13.60 -10.53 -6.20
C LEU A 73 14.49 -9.52 -6.96
N PRO A 74 13.96 -8.34 -7.31
CA PRO A 74 14.78 -7.23 -7.79
C PRO A 74 15.90 -6.87 -6.79
N GLU A 75 17.05 -6.41 -7.29
CA GLU A 75 18.16 -5.87 -6.48
C GLU A 75 17.83 -4.48 -5.90
#